data_AF-A0A524GP96-F1
#
_entry.id   AF-A0A524GP96-F1
#
_cell.length_a   1.000
_cell.length_b   1.000
_cell.length_c   1.000
_cell.angle_alpha   90.00
_cell.angle_beta   90.00
_cell.angle_gamma   90.00
#
_symmetry.space_group_name_H-M   'P 1'
#
loop_
_entity.id
_entity.type
_entity.pdbx_description
1 polymer ?
#
loop_
_entity_poly.entity_id
_entity_poly.type
_entity_poly.pdbx_seq_one_letter_code
_entity_poly.pdbx_strand_id
1 'polypeptide(L)'
;GNLMGGVIIALTSLYSAHMLLQDDRGREWQKFASVALLIWGIGWWFGSGFAEISDRATAGNELMIAILYFGSSFAAMHYAANRLQWLALWQITLGFLPLAGGAGLIAYGWTDDLGIPVLNGNLLGGAMIAWMSLYSARKLRTDERADDALKPISIVLFIWGLLFWFGAGSAEIFDRVSSSNQLHGLLLFGSLSLAAIAYAGKRFQWIAYKRVSLALLPALMIGALAYLLEHDHFFKGLGALGWLTAIAAHVFILYVYEGEKNRAESIAHGLGAMFFVGLLAFELGWQVDRVVTNDVWPFTAGLLVLAVGAFGLLFEKANRRRDRWPFSKQPDAYFVATLLMVLAYVTLVTIVCINDPGDPAPLPYIPILNPFDVMSIVAVALMWFGMRFEAEHERWGLEKDSRAPQFFLAGVAFLLSTIAVVRIVHHTTGVAWYPSALMNSVSVQSTLSIYWAILGLSGMVLGTRRARRIVWMAGAGLMIAVVLKLFVIDLGNTGTVARIISFLGVGVMLLVVGYFSPVPPKQSDTVTAG
;
A
#
# COMPACT_ATOMS: atom_id res chain seq x y z
N GLY A 1 -5.36 39.78 44.63
CA GLY A 1 -5.44 38.67 43.67
C GLY A 1 -6.80 38.02 43.79
N ASN A 2 -7.58 38.03 42.71
CA ASN A 2 -8.97 37.57 42.68
C ASN A 2 -9.11 36.03 42.65
N LEU A 3 -8.00 35.27 42.64
CA LEU A 3 -8.00 33.81 42.61
C LEU A 3 -8.77 33.19 43.79
N MET A 4 -8.49 33.61 45.03
CA MET A 4 -9.19 33.04 46.20
C MET A 4 -10.70 33.25 46.11
N GLY A 5 -11.14 34.44 45.68
CA GLY A 5 -12.56 34.73 45.47
C GLY A 5 -13.18 33.83 44.41
N GLY A 6 -12.52 33.69 43.25
CA GLY A 6 -12.97 32.82 42.16
C GLY A 6 -13.04 31.34 42.56
N VAL A 7 -12.03 30.83 43.26
CA VAL A 7 -12.00 29.44 43.76
C VAL A 7 -13.11 29.19 44.79
N ILE A 8 -13.37 30.14 45.69
CA ILE A 8 -14.48 30.02 46.66
C ILE A 8 -15.82 29.99 45.93
N ILE A 9 -16.04 30.85 44.93
CA ILE A 9 -17.26 30.85 44.12
C ILE A 9 -17.41 29.50 43.39
N ALA A 10 -16.32 28.99 42.81
CA ALA A 10 -16.32 27.70 42.12
C ALA A 10 -16.71 26.55 43.05
N LEU A 11 -16.05 26.43 44.21
CA LEU A 11 -16.28 25.34 45.17
C LEU A 11 -17.67 25.41 45.79
N THR A 12 -18.15 26.60 46.16
CA THR A 12 -19.50 26.79 46.72
C THR A 12 -20.58 26.44 45.70
N SER A 13 -20.38 26.79 44.43
CA SER A 13 -21.30 26.45 43.35
C SER A 13 -21.32 24.94 43.06
N LEU A 14 -20.15 24.31 42.98
CA LEU A 14 -20.03 22.85 42.81
C LEU A 14 -20.64 22.07 43.99
N TYR A 15 -20.39 22.52 45.22
CA TYR A 15 -21.00 21.91 46.41
C TYR A 15 -22.53 22.02 46.39
N SER A 16 -23.05 23.22 46.08
CA SER A 16 -24.49 23.46 45.99
C SER A 16 -25.14 22.62 44.88
N ALA A 17 -24.48 22.50 43.72
CA ALA A 17 -24.93 21.64 42.63
C ALA A 17 -25.02 20.17 43.04
N HIS A 18 -24.04 19.65 43.79
CA HIS A 18 -24.06 18.27 44.27
C HIS A 18 -25.16 18.03 45.32
N MET A 19 -25.33 18.95 46.28
CA MET A 19 -26.33 18.85 47.34
C MET A 19 -27.76 18.89 46.79
N LEU A 20 -28.04 19.74 45.81
CA LEU A 20 -29.35 19.82 45.16
C LEU A 20 -29.75 18.52 44.44
N LEU A 21 -28.77 17.73 43.99
CA LEU A 21 -29.01 16.43 43.36
C LEU A 21 -29.25 15.30 44.37
N GLN A 22 -28.85 15.48 45.62
CA GLN A 22 -29.05 14.50 46.70
C GLN A 22 -30.36 14.71 47.49
N ASP A 23 -31.09 15.81 47.27
CA ASP A 23 -32.35 16.08 47.96
C ASP A 23 -33.50 15.30 47.32
N ASP A 24 -33.97 14.26 48.01
CA ASP A 24 -35.06 13.37 47.57
C ASP A 24 -36.44 14.06 47.49
N ARG A 25 -36.58 15.30 47.95
CA ARG A 25 -37.82 16.10 47.90
C ARG A 25 -38.09 16.73 46.51
N GLY A 26 -37.53 16.13 45.47
CA GLY A 26 -37.18 16.69 44.16
C GLY A 26 -38.31 17.37 43.36
N ARG A 27 -38.15 18.68 43.11
CA ARG A 27 -38.89 19.43 42.07
C ARG A 27 -38.04 19.56 40.80
N GLU A 28 -38.67 19.58 39.61
CA GLU A 28 -37.95 19.64 38.33
C GLU A 28 -36.97 20.82 38.21
N TRP A 29 -37.28 21.97 38.82
CA TRP A 29 -36.40 23.14 38.81
C TRP A 29 -35.06 22.89 39.52
N GLN A 30 -34.98 22.00 40.52
CA GLN A 30 -33.74 21.70 41.24
C GLN A 30 -32.72 21.00 40.33
N LYS A 31 -33.19 20.13 39.42
CA LYS A 31 -32.33 19.47 38.44
C LYS A 31 -31.69 20.51 37.50
N PHE A 32 -32.50 21.44 36.99
CA PHE A 32 -32.00 22.52 36.15
C PHE A 32 -31.01 23.43 36.90
N ALA A 33 -31.35 23.84 38.12
CA ALA A 33 -30.49 24.67 38.97
C ALA A 33 -29.15 23.98 39.28
N SER A 34 -29.15 22.67 39.52
CA SER A 34 -27.92 21.90 39.77
C SER A 34 -26.98 21.91 38.56
N VAL A 35 -27.51 21.75 37.34
CA VAL A 35 -26.71 21.80 36.11
C VAL A 35 -26.17 23.21 35.86
N ALA A 36 -27.00 24.24 36.06
CA ALA A 36 -26.57 25.63 35.93
C ALA A 36 -25.45 25.98 36.92
N LEU A 37 -25.58 25.59 38.19
CA LEU A 37 -24.56 25.80 39.22
C LEU A 37 -23.28 25.00 38.95
N LEU A 38 -23.39 23.80 38.38
CA LEU A 38 -22.25 23.00 37.94
C LEU A 38 -21.47 23.71 36.83
N ILE A 39 -22.15 24.18 35.78
CA ILE A 39 -21.53 24.93 34.67
C ILE A 39 -20.89 26.22 35.21
N TRP A 40 -21.60 26.95 36.06
CA TRP A 40 -21.10 28.17 36.70
C TRP A 40 -19.85 27.91 37.55
N GLY A 41 -19.87 26.86 38.36
CA GLY A 41 -18.74 26.47 39.19
C GLY A 41 -17.51 26.08 38.37
N ILE A 42 -17.69 25.31 37.30
CA ILE A 42 -16.63 24.95 36.35
C ILE A 42 -16.09 26.20 35.63
N GLY A 43 -16.97 27.10 35.20
CA GLY A 43 -16.60 28.36 34.56
C GLY A 43 -15.71 29.23 35.45
N TRP A 44 -16.08 29.40 36.72
CA TRP A 44 -15.25 30.13 37.68
C TRP A 44 -13.96 29.41 38.03
N TRP A 45 -13.98 28.07 38.11
CA TRP A 45 -12.77 27.28 38.36
C TRP A 45 -11.72 27.53 37.27
N PHE A 46 -12.07 27.29 36.00
CA PHE A 46 -11.11 27.48 34.91
C PHE A 46 -10.83 28.97 34.65
N GLY A 47 -11.83 29.84 34.67
CA GLY A 47 -11.65 31.27 34.40
C GLY A 47 -10.72 31.96 35.41
N SER A 48 -10.89 31.71 36.70
CA SER A 48 -10.01 32.29 37.73
C SER A 48 -8.60 31.72 37.69
N GLY A 49 -8.46 30.42 37.41
CA GLY A 49 -7.16 29.77 37.24
C GLY A 49 -6.39 30.33 36.03
N PHE A 50 -7.02 30.42 34.86
CA PHE A 50 -6.39 30.99 33.66
C PHE A 50 -6.03 32.46 33.84
N ALA A 51 -6.90 33.27 34.45
CA ALA A 51 -6.61 34.67 34.73
C ALA A 51 -5.37 34.83 35.63
N GLU A 52 -5.27 34.04 36.69
CA GLU A 52 -4.10 34.07 37.57
C GLU A 52 -2.82 33.60 36.87
N ILE A 53 -2.90 32.56 36.03
CA ILE A 53 -1.75 32.07 35.27
C ILE A 53 -1.27 33.14 34.29
N SER A 54 -2.19 33.78 33.56
CA SER A 54 -1.85 34.85 32.62
C SER A 54 -1.27 36.09 33.32
N ASP A 55 -1.77 36.42 34.51
CA ASP A 55 -1.27 37.57 35.29
C ASP A 55 0.11 37.33 35.92
N ARG A 56 0.47 36.07 36.23
CA ARG A 56 1.65 35.76 37.08
C ARG A 56 2.71 34.90 36.43
N ALA A 57 2.37 34.10 35.43
CA ALA A 57 3.36 33.27 34.76
C ALA A 57 4.22 34.11 33.84
N THR A 58 5.52 33.81 33.82
CA THR A 58 6.42 34.32 32.78
C THR A 58 6.04 33.71 31.44
N ALA A 59 6.14 34.47 30.34
CA ALA A 59 5.76 34.03 29.00
C ALA A 59 6.31 32.64 28.61
N GLY A 60 7.55 32.30 29.02
CA GLY A 60 8.15 30.99 28.72
C GLY A 60 7.59 29.78 29.51
N ASN A 61 6.84 30.00 30.58
CA ASN A 61 6.27 28.92 31.42
C ASN A 61 4.74 28.94 31.49
N GLU A 62 4.09 29.99 30.99
CA GLU A 62 2.65 30.19 31.05
C GLU A 62 1.89 28.97 30.52
N LEU A 63 2.24 28.52 29.32
CA LEU A 63 1.60 27.39 28.67
C LEU A 63 1.78 26.09 29.48
N MET A 64 3.00 25.83 29.96
CA MET A 64 3.28 24.63 30.76
C MET A 64 2.51 24.62 32.09
N ILE A 65 2.42 25.76 32.77
CA ILE A 65 1.62 25.92 33.99
C ILE A 65 0.13 25.74 33.68
N ALA A 66 -0.36 26.33 32.59
CA ALA A 66 -1.74 26.17 32.12
C ALA A 66 -2.09 24.71 31.85
N ILE A 67 -1.20 23.95 31.23
CA ILE A 67 -1.39 22.52 30.94
C ILE A 67 -1.39 21.68 32.22
N LEU A 68 -0.49 21.95 33.16
CA LEU A 68 -0.48 21.27 34.45
C LEU A 68 -1.74 21.58 35.26
N TYR A 69 -2.20 22.83 35.25
CA TYR A 69 -3.44 23.25 35.87
C TYR A 69 -4.65 22.54 35.25
N PHE A 70 -4.73 22.50 33.92
CA PHE A 70 -5.80 21.84 33.20
C PHE A 70 -5.79 20.32 33.41
N GLY A 71 -4.61 19.71 33.30
CA GLY A 71 -4.27 18.32 33.62
C GLY A 71 -4.77 17.86 34.98
N SER A 72 -4.31 18.55 36.01
CA SER A 72 -4.64 18.27 37.41
C SER A 72 -6.12 18.52 37.70
N SER A 73 -6.72 19.57 37.12
CA SER A 73 -8.15 19.85 37.27
C SER A 73 -9.02 18.74 36.69
N PHE A 74 -8.71 18.26 35.48
CA PHE A 74 -9.42 17.13 34.88
C PHE A 74 -9.32 15.87 35.75
N ALA A 75 -8.12 15.54 36.23
CA ALA A 75 -7.90 14.38 37.09
C ALA A 75 -8.65 14.50 38.44
N ALA A 76 -8.60 15.68 39.06
CA ALA A 76 -9.27 15.97 40.33
C ALA A 76 -10.79 15.89 40.18
N MET A 77 -11.35 16.50 39.13
CA MET A 77 -12.80 16.44 38.84
C MET A 77 -13.24 15.01 38.52
N HIS A 78 -12.45 14.26 37.73
CA HIS A 78 -12.76 12.86 37.43
C HIS A 78 -12.73 12.00 38.70
N TYR A 79 -11.74 12.20 39.58
CA TYR A 79 -11.66 11.52 40.86
C TYR A 79 -12.84 11.86 41.77
N ALA A 80 -13.16 13.15 41.91
CA ALA A 80 -14.29 13.63 42.71
C ALA A 80 -15.62 13.06 42.19
N ALA A 81 -15.83 13.08 40.86
CA ALA A 81 -17.02 12.53 40.24
C ALA A 81 -17.21 11.04 40.54
N ASN A 82 -16.12 10.26 40.48
CA ASN A 82 -16.16 8.83 40.82
C ASN A 82 -16.36 8.58 42.32
N ARG A 83 -15.70 9.37 43.20
CA ARG A 83 -15.82 9.21 44.65
C ARG A 83 -17.20 9.58 45.17
N LEU A 84 -17.79 10.64 44.65
CA LEU A 84 -19.09 11.15 45.05
C LEU A 84 -20.24 10.51 44.27
N GLN A 85 -19.97 9.57 43.36
CA GLN A 85 -20.93 9.00 42.41
C GLN A 85 -21.73 10.08 41.66
N TRP A 86 -21.07 11.21 41.35
CA TRP A 86 -21.73 12.37 40.75
C TRP A 86 -21.73 12.28 39.23
N LEU A 87 -22.83 11.75 38.68
CA LEU A 87 -22.96 11.45 37.25
C LEU A 87 -22.80 12.68 36.35
N ALA A 88 -23.43 13.81 36.68
CA ALA A 88 -23.36 15.02 35.86
C ALA A 88 -21.92 15.58 35.77
N LEU A 89 -21.19 15.60 36.90
CA LEU A 89 -19.78 15.99 36.91
C LEU A 89 -18.93 15.01 36.09
N TRP A 90 -19.19 13.70 36.20
CA TRP A 90 -18.48 12.69 35.42
C TRP A 90 -18.66 12.90 33.91
N GLN A 91 -19.90 13.15 33.47
CA GLN A 91 -20.24 13.36 32.06
C GLN A 91 -19.64 14.66 31.50
N ILE A 92 -19.71 15.78 32.23
CA ILE A 92 -19.09 17.05 31.78
C ILE A 92 -17.57 16.92 31.74
N THR A 93 -16.97 16.29 32.76
CA THR A 93 -15.52 16.09 32.83
C THR A 93 -15.03 15.31 31.61
N LEU A 94 -15.68 14.20 31.26
CA LEU A 94 -15.24 13.39 30.13
C LEU A 94 -15.69 13.94 28.77
N GLY A 95 -16.92 14.43 28.67
CA GLY A 95 -17.54 14.85 27.41
C GLY A 95 -17.11 16.22 26.91
N PHE A 96 -16.88 17.17 27.83
CA PHE A 96 -16.72 18.58 27.48
C PHE A 96 -15.32 19.11 27.74
N LEU A 97 -14.70 18.78 28.87
CA LEU A 97 -13.40 19.37 29.23
C LEU A 97 -12.32 19.14 28.15
N PRO A 98 -12.12 17.95 27.57
CA PRO A 98 -11.07 17.78 26.55
C PRO A 98 -11.31 18.64 25.30
N LEU A 99 -12.57 18.93 24.95
CA LEU A 99 -12.92 19.85 23.87
C LEU A 99 -12.60 21.29 24.24
N ALA A 100 -12.96 21.71 25.46
CA ALA A 100 -12.66 23.05 25.98
C ALA A 100 -11.16 23.31 26.09
N GLY A 101 -10.38 22.33 26.57
CA GLY A 101 -8.92 22.40 26.63
C GLY A 101 -8.29 22.51 25.24
N GLY A 102 -8.78 21.73 24.28
CA GLY A 102 -8.40 21.84 22.86
C GLY A 102 -8.70 23.20 22.26
N ALA A 103 -9.92 23.71 22.44
CA ALA A 103 -10.31 25.02 21.96
C ALA A 103 -9.46 26.14 22.59
N GLY A 104 -9.17 26.02 23.88
CA GLY A 104 -8.27 26.94 24.60
C GLY A 104 -6.85 26.93 24.02
N LEU A 105 -6.27 25.75 23.75
CA LEU A 105 -4.94 25.66 23.16
C LEU A 105 -4.89 26.21 21.73
N ILE A 106 -5.93 25.96 20.92
CA ILE A 106 -6.03 26.55 19.57
C ILE A 106 -6.14 28.07 19.65
N ALA A 107 -6.94 28.60 20.58
CA ALA A 107 -7.10 30.03 20.77
C ALA A 107 -5.83 30.71 21.30
N TYR A 108 -5.04 30.01 22.12
CA TYR A 108 -3.72 30.47 22.57
C TYR A 108 -2.72 30.51 21.40
N GLY A 109 -2.81 29.54 20.49
CA GLY A 109 -1.96 29.45 19.30
C GLY A 109 -0.64 28.69 19.56
N TRP A 110 0.05 28.35 18.48
CA TRP A 110 1.39 27.78 18.55
C TRP A 110 2.39 28.89 18.83
N THR A 111 3.05 28.86 19.99
CA THR A 111 4.03 29.88 20.37
C THR A 111 5.44 29.43 20.01
N ASP A 112 6.31 30.37 19.63
CA ASP A 112 7.75 30.14 19.46
C ASP A 112 8.42 29.94 20.83
N ASP A 113 8.15 28.79 21.45
CA ASP A 113 8.64 28.43 22.78
C ASP A 113 10.13 28.02 22.68
N LEU A 114 11.02 28.69 23.42
CA LEU A 114 12.46 28.34 23.50
C LEU A 114 12.72 27.05 24.29
N GLY A 115 11.67 26.34 24.72
CA GLY A 115 11.74 25.06 25.41
C GLY A 115 12.55 23.98 24.69
N ILE A 116 12.96 22.98 25.48
CA ILE A 116 13.69 21.80 25.00
C ILE A 116 12.79 21.04 24.00
N PRO A 117 13.32 20.60 22.84
CA PRO A 117 12.56 19.80 21.88
C PRO A 117 11.82 18.66 22.56
N VAL A 118 10.57 18.42 22.15
CA VAL A 118 9.65 17.40 22.70
C VAL A 118 9.14 17.70 24.13
N LEU A 119 9.80 18.57 24.90
CA LEU A 119 9.42 18.92 26.28
C LEU A 119 8.93 20.38 26.41
N ASN A 120 8.55 21.01 25.30
CA ASN A 120 7.98 22.35 25.29
C ASN A 120 6.48 22.34 25.62
N GLY A 121 5.94 23.52 25.94
CA GLY A 121 4.54 23.68 26.30
C GLY A 121 3.58 23.25 25.19
N ASN A 122 3.88 23.56 23.93
CA ASN A 122 3.00 23.25 22.80
C ASN A 122 2.75 21.74 22.67
N LEU A 123 3.83 20.95 22.60
CA LEU A 123 3.74 19.51 22.40
C LEU A 123 3.14 18.81 23.62
N LEU A 124 3.55 19.19 24.83
CA LEU A 124 3.00 18.60 26.06
C LEU A 124 1.51 18.94 26.22
N GLY A 125 1.09 20.13 25.81
CA GLY A 125 -0.31 20.53 25.82
C GLY A 125 -1.14 19.71 24.84
N GLY A 126 -0.66 19.59 23.60
CA GLY A 126 -1.29 18.73 22.61
C GLY A 126 -1.36 17.27 23.05
N ALA A 127 -0.29 16.73 23.62
CA ALA A 127 -0.24 15.36 24.14
C ALA A 127 -1.20 15.14 25.32
N MET A 128 -1.31 16.12 26.23
CA MET A 128 -2.24 16.06 27.36
C MET A 128 -3.70 16.04 26.89
N ILE A 129 -4.05 16.91 25.95
CA ILE A 129 -5.39 16.98 25.36
C ILE A 129 -5.68 15.68 24.61
N ALA A 130 -4.73 15.19 23.81
CA ALA A 130 -4.85 13.91 23.14
C ALA A 130 -5.16 12.77 24.12
N TRP A 131 -4.38 12.66 25.21
CA TRP A 131 -4.58 11.64 26.21
C TRP A 131 -5.97 11.73 26.88
N MET A 132 -6.37 12.93 27.32
CA MET A 132 -7.68 13.16 27.92
C MET A 132 -8.82 12.80 26.96
N SER A 133 -8.74 13.26 25.71
CA SER A 133 -9.76 13.00 24.70
C SER A 133 -9.88 11.52 24.38
N LEU A 134 -8.76 10.81 24.20
CA LEU A 134 -8.76 9.37 23.92
C LEU A 134 -9.26 8.55 25.13
N TYR A 135 -8.86 8.94 26.35
CA TYR A 135 -9.35 8.33 27.59
C TYR A 135 -10.86 8.52 27.73
N SER A 136 -11.35 9.76 27.59
CA SER A 136 -12.75 10.11 27.67
C SER A 136 -13.59 9.43 26.60
N ALA A 137 -13.12 9.42 25.35
CA ALA A 137 -13.79 8.75 24.24
C ALA A 137 -14.04 7.27 24.55
N ARG A 138 -13.01 6.57 25.05
CA ARG A 138 -13.16 5.16 25.42
C ARG A 138 -14.11 4.98 26.60
N LYS A 139 -13.98 5.80 27.65
CA LYS A 139 -14.83 5.69 28.85
C LYS A 139 -16.30 5.93 28.54
N LEU A 140 -16.61 6.99 27.80
CA LEU A 140 -17.99 7.27 27.36
C LEU A 140 -18.58 6.17 26.47
N ARG A 141 -17.75 5.38 25.80
CA ARG A 141 -18.20 4.28 24.93
C ARG A 141 -18.38 2.95 25.67
N THR A 142 -17.64 2.72 26.74
CA THR A 142 -17.52 1.41 27.41
C THR A 142 -18.15 1.36 28.78
N ASP A 143 -18.34 2.49 29.44
CA ASP A 143 -18.91 2.59 30.78
C ASP A 143 -20.44 2.74 30.70
N GLU A 144 -21.18 1.92 31.44
CA GLU A 144 -22.66 1.92 31.43
C GLU A 144 -23.27 3.21 31.99
N ARG A 145 -22.48 3.98 32.75
CA ARG A 145 -22.87 5.30 33.29
C ARG A 145 -23.05 6.36 32.19
N ALA A 146 -22.48 6.14 31.00
CA ALA A 146 -22.58 7.10 29.93
C ALA A 146 -23.99 7.12 29.33
N ASP A 147 -24.60 8.30 29.30
CA ASP A 147 -25.86 8.53 28.60
C ASP A 147 -25.70 8.19 27.11
N ASP A 148 -26.71 7.53 26.55
CA ASP A 148 -26.77 7.19 25.12
C ASP A 148 -26.64 8.43 24.24
N ALA A 149 -27.16 9.57 24.68
CA ALA A 149 -27.04 10.86 23.99
C ALA A 149 -25.58 11.35 23.87
N LEU A 150 -24.69 10.92 24.76
CA LEU A 150 -23.27 11.32 24.78
C LEU A 150 -22.38 10.33 24.00
N LYS A 151 -22.90 9.17 23.60
CA LYS A 151 -22.13 8.19 22.81
C LYS A 151 -21.60 8.74 21.46
N PRO A 152 -22.30 9.62 20.72
CA PRO A 152 -21.75 10.26 19.53
C PRO A 152 -20.54 11.16 19.83
N ILE A 153 -20.53 11.84 20.99
CA ILE A 153 -19.42 12.70 21.44
C ILE A 153 -18.14 11.89 21.62
N SER A 154 -18.23 10.59 21.95
CA SER A 154 -17.05 9.72 22.02
C SER A 154 -16.27 9.65 20.70
N ILE A 155 -16.95 9.68 19.55
CA ILE A 155 -16.28 9.67 18.24
C ILE A 155 -15.63 11.03 17.97
N VAL A 156 -16.30 12.12 18.32
CA VAL A 156 -15.75 13.48 18.21
C VAL A 156 -14.49 13.60 19.05
N LEU A 157 -14.53 13.17 20.32
CA LEU A 157 -13.38 13.15 21.21
C LEU A 157 -12.26 12.25 20.69
N PHE A 158 -12.60 11.10 20.12
CA PHE A 158 -11.59 10.22 19.52
C PHE A 158 -10.85 10.92 18.37
N ILE A 159 -11.59 11.53 17.45
CA ILE A 159 -11.02 12.31 16.33
C ILE A 159 -10.22 13.50 16.86
N TRP A 160 -10.77 14.24 17.83
CA TRP A 160 -10.12 15.38 18.47
C TRP A 160 -8.77 15.00 19.08
N GLY A 161 -8.73 13.89 19.84
CA GLY A 161 -7.49 13.42 20.43
C GLY A 161 -6.44 13.03 19.40
N LEU A 162 -6.85 12.41 18.29
CA LEU A 162 -5.94 12.10 17.18
C LEU A 162 -5.44 13.36 16.46
N LEU A 163 -6.31 14.34 16.24
CA LEU A 163 -5.93 15.62 15.63
C LEU A 163 -4.89 16.35 16.48
N PHE A 164 -5.06 16.39 17.80
CA PHE A 164 -4.05 16.98 18.69
C PHE A 164 -2.75 16.19 18.72
N TRP A 165 -2.82 14.84 18.76
CA TRP A 165 -1.62 14.01 18.76
C TRP A 165 -0.80 14.20 17.47
N PHE A 166 -1.43 13.98 16.31
CA PHE A 166 -0.73 14.08 15.03
C PHE A 166 -0.45 15.53 14.64
N GLY A 167 -1.32 16.47 14.98
CA GLY A 167 -1.14 17.89 14.70
C GLY A 167 0.03 18.47 15.49
N ALA A 168 0.04 18.29 16.83
CA ALA A 168 1.12 18.82 17.65
C ALA A 168 2.46 18.14 17.34
N GLY A 169 2.46 16.81 17.11
CA GLY A 169 3.67 16.10 16.71
C GLY A 169 4.21 16.55 15.35
N SER A 170 3.34 16.81 14.37
CA SER A 170 3.77 17.32 13.06
C SER A 170 4.26 18.76 13.13
N ALA A 171 3.58 19.62 13.91
CA ALA A 171 4.00 21.00 14.12
C ALA A 171 5.38 21.09 14.81
N GLU A 172 5.64 20.24 15.81
CA GLU A 172 6.97 20.11 16.42
C GLU A 172 8.03 19.71 15.40
N ILE A 173 7.73 18.76 14.50
CA ILE A 173 8.66 18.35 13.44
C ILE A 173 8.93 19.50 12.48
N PHE A 174 7.91 20.24 12.05
CA PHE A 174 8.08 21.36 11.13
C PHE A 174 8.85 22.54 11.76
N ASP A 175 8.69 22.75 13.06
CA ASP A 175 9.38 23.79 13.82
C ASP A 175 10.85 23.43 14.10
N ARG A 176 11.11 22.20 14.55
CA ARG A 176 12.44 21.81 15.09
C ARG A 176 13.32 21.03 14.12
N VAL A 177 12.75 20.39 13.11
CA VAL A 177 13.50 19.57 12.16
C VAL A 177 13.76 20.37 10.89
N SER A 178 15.02 20.35 10.44
CA SER A 178 15.43 20.96 9.16
C SER A 178 14.56 20.47 8.01
N SER A 179 14.21 21.35 7.07
CA SER A 179 13.27 21.05 5.96
C SER A 179 13.56 19.73 5.23
N SER A 180 14.84 19.45 4.93
CA SER A 180 15.26 18.20 4.25
C SER A 180 14.98 16.91 5.03
N ASN A 181 14.74 16.99 6.34
CA ASN A 181 14.51 15.84 7.22
C ASN A 181 13.07 15.75 7.72
N GLN A 182 12.20 16.70 7.38
CA GLN A 182 10.83 16.77 7.89
C GLN A 182 10.00 15.54 7.48
N LEU A 183 10.06 15.12 6.22
CA LEU A 183 9.38 13.91 5.76
C LEU A 183 9.88 12.64 6.46
N HIS A 184 11.19 12.53 6.74
CA HIS A 184 11.74 11.40 7.50
C HIS A 184 11.17 11.38 8.92
N GLY A 185 11.10 12.55 9.56
CA GLY A 185 10.52 12.74 10.89
C GLY A 185 9.05 12.35 10.95
N LEU A 186 8.24 12.81 9.97
CA LEU A 186 6.82 12.48 9.87
C LEU A 186 6.59 10.98 9.67
N LEU A 187 7.41 10.34 8.81
CA LEU A 187 7.34 8.91 8.56
C LEU A 187 7.63 8.09 9.82
N LEU A 188 8.68 8.46 10.57
CA LEU A 188 9.05 7.83 11.84
C LEU A 188 7.95 8.02 12.90
N PHE A 189 7.56 9.28 13.14
CA PHE A 189 6.56 9.64 14.13
C PHE A 189 5.20 8.99 13.83
N GLY A 190 4.74 9.06 12.58
CA GLY A 190 3.47 8.48 12.14
C GLY A 190 3.44 6.96 12.30
N SER A 191 4.50 6.28 11.87
CA SER A 191 4.61 4.82 11.95
C SER A 191 4.64 4.32 13.39
N LEU A 192 5.47 4.94 14.25
CA LEU A 192 5.56 4.58 15.67
C LEU A 192 4.26 4.90 16.42
N SER A 193 3.63 6.04 16.12
CA SER A 193 2.34 6.42 16.72
C SER A 193 1.24 5.40 16.40
N LEU A 194 1.10 5.01 15.13
CA LEU A 194 0.06 4.05 14.72
C LEU A 194 0.34 2.63 15.24
N ALA A 195 1.61 2.23 15.38
CA ALA A 195 2.00 1.00 16.05
C ALA A 195 1.65 1.03 17.56
N ALA A 196 1.92 2.16 18.24
CA ALA A 196 1.56 2.34 19.65
C ALA A 196 0.04 2.33 19.86
N ILE A 197 -0.72 3.00 18.98
CA ILE A 197 -2.20 2.94 18.96
C ILE A 197 -2.67 1.50 18.73
N ALA A 198 -1.95 0.72 17.91
CA ALA A 198 -2.34 -0.66 17.63
C ALA A 198 -2.21 -1.53 18.89
N TYR A 199 -1.06 -1.42 19.54
CA TYR A 199 -0.78 -2.08 20.81
C TYR A 199 -1.81 -1.69 21.89
N ALA A 200 -2.12 -0.40 22.02
CA ALA A 200 -3.16 0.09 22.89
C ALA A 200 -4.52 -0.52 22.53
N GLY A 201 -4.86 -0.62 21.25
CA GLY A 201 -6.10 -1.24 20.75
C GLY A 201 -6.26 -2.69 21.19
N LYS A 202 -5.18 -3.47 21.15
CA LYS A 202 -5.17 -4.85 21.67
C LYS A 202 -5.27 -4.89 23.19
N ARG A 203 -4.51 -4.05 23.91
CA ARG A 203 -4.53 -4.01 25.38
C ARG A 203 -5.89 -3.60 25.95
N PHE A 204 -6.61 -2.77 25.21
CA PHE A 204 -7.84 -2.12 25.64
C PHE A 204 -9.11 -2.62 24.95
N GLN A 205 -8.97 -3.53 23.99
CA GLN A 205 -10.08 -4.18 23.25
C GLN A 205 -11.03 -3.17 22.61
N TRP A 206 -10.49 -2.09 22.04
CA TRP A 206 -11.30 -1.03 21.42
C TRP A 206 -11.15 -0.99 19.91
N ILE A 207 -12.24 -1.26 19.19
CA ILE A 207 -12.28 -1.37 17.73
C ILE A 207 -11.87 -0.08 16.99
N ALA A 208 -12.06 1.08 17.61
CA ALA A 208 -11.71 2.37 17.00
C ALA A 208 -10.19 2.49 16.78
N TYR A 209 -9.38 2.05 17.74
CA TYR A 209 -7.91 2.05 17.62
C TYR A 209 -7.44 1.13 16.51
N LYS A 210 -8.05 -0.04 16.36
CA LYS A 210 -7.77 -0.96 15.25
C LYS A 210 -8.00 -0.33 13.88
N ARG A 211 -9.14 0.33 13.69
CA ARG A 211 -9.46 0.99 12.42
C ARG A 211 -8.44 2.08 12.06
N VAL A 212 -8.02 2.85 13.05
CA VAL A 212 -7.03 3.93 12.85
C VAL A 212 -5.65 3.38 12.58
N SER A 213 -5.20 2.34 13.29
CA SER A 213 -3.90 1.71 13.02
C SER A 213 -3.82 1.11 11.61
N LEU A 214 -4.91 0.55 11.08
CA LEU A 214 -4.94 0.07 9.69
C LEU A 214 -4.86 1.19 8.64
N ALA A 215 -5.04 2.46 9.04
CA ALA A 215 -4.81 3.60 8.16
C ALA A 215 -3.31 3.87 7.90
N LEU A 216 -2.40 3.14 8.56
CA LEU A 216 -0.97 3.24 8.28
C LEU A 216 -0.66 3.00 6.80
N LEU A 217 -1.18 1.91 6.21
CA LEU A 217 -0.87 1.58 4.82
C LEU A 217 -1.27 2.69 3.82
N PRO A 218 -2.52 3.20 3.80
CA PRO A 218 -2.85 4.31 2.89
C PRO A 218 -2.05 5.59 3.21
N ALA A 219 -1.74 5.87 4.49
CA ALA A 219 -0.88 6.98 4.85
C ALA A 219 0.56 6.80 4.30
N LEU A 220 1.11 5.59 4.33
CA LEU A 220 2.41 5.26 3.74
C LEU A 220 2.41 5.39 2.22
N MET A 221 1.31 5.06 1.54
CA MET A 221 1.20 5.24 0.09
C MET A 221 1.19 6.73 -0.31
N ILE A 222 0.44 7.56 0.43
CA ILE A 222 0.46 9.02 0.24
C ILE A 222 1.84 9.57 0.59
N GLY A 223 2.41 9.12 1.70
CA GLY A 223 3.76 9.47 2.15
C GLY A 223 4.83 9.11 1.12
N ALA A 224 4.73 7.93 0.48
CA ALA A 224 5.65 7.50 -0.57
C ALA A 224 5.60 8.42 -1.78
N LEU A 225 4.40 8.83 -2.21
CA LEU A 225 4.25 9.79 -3.30
C LEU A 225 4.87 11.15 -2.93
N ALA A 226 4.55 11.68 -1.75
CA ALA A 226 5.17 12.93 -1.26
C ALA A 226 6.70 12.81 -1.18
N TYR A 227 7.20 11.66 -0.75
CA TYR A 227 8.63 11.38 -0.64
C TYR A 227 9.31 11.41 -2.01
N LEU A 228 8.73 10.77 -3.03
CA LEU A 228 9.26 10.77 -4.40
C LEU A 228 9.15 12.13 -5.11
N LEU A 229 8.26 13.01 -4.66
CA LEU A 229 8.16 14.38 -5.17
C LEU A 229 9.26 15.30 -4.61
N GLU A 230 9.75 15.01 -3.40
CA GLU A 230 10.78 15.81 -2.73
C GLU A 230 12.19 15.20 -2.84
N HIS A 231 12.27 13.87 -2.94
CA HIS A 231 13.51 13.09 -2.95
C HIS A 231 13.56 12.15 -4.16
N ASP A 232 14.76 11.93 -4.69
CA ASP A 232 14.97 11.07 -5.87
C ASP A 232 14.74 9.57 -5.58
N HIS A 233 14.86 9.16 -4.31
CA HIS A 233 14.71 7.78 -3.86
C HIS A 233 14.34 7.70 -2.38
N PHE A 234 13.87 6.54 -1.92
CA PHE A 234 13.30 6.35 -0.59
C PHE A 234 14.33 6.36 0.52
N PHE A 235 15.54 5.83 0.29
CA PHE A 235 16.57 5.70 1.35
C PHE A 235 17.51 6.91 1.47
N LYS A 236 17.14 8.07 0.91
CA LYS A 236 17.92 9.31 1.05
C LYS A 236 17.98 9.74 2.52
N GLY A 237 19.18 10.05 3.02
CA GLY A 237 19.37 10.56 4.38
C GLY A 237 18.84 9.62 5.47
N LEU A 238 17.96 10.12 6.33
CA LEU A 238 17.30 9.32 7.38
C LEU A 238 16.08 8.53 6.84
N GLY A 239 15.82 8.60 5.54
CA GLY A 239 14.77 7.84 4.86
C GLY A 239 14.82 6.35 5.09
N ALA A 240 16.02 5.76 5.06
CA ALA A 240 16.21 4.34 5.33
C ALA A 240 15.65 3.95 6.71
N LEU A 241 15.95 4.75 7.74
CA LEU A 241 15.43 4.52 9.10
C LEU A 241 13.91 4.67 9.13
N GLY A 242 13.36 5.69 8.46
CA GLY A 242 11.92 5.93 8.36
C GLY A 242 11.16 4.77 7.71
N TRP A 243 11.60 4.33 6.53
CA TRP A 243 10.95 3.25 5.79
C TRP A 243 11.11 1.88 6.44
N LEU A 244 12.25 1.58 7.04
CA LEU A 244 12.44 0.36 7.83
C LEU A 244 11.52 0.35 9.07
N THR A 245 11.35 1.51 9.73
CA THR A 245 10.41 1.66 10.85
C THR A 245 8.97 1.52 10.37
N ALA A 246 8.61 2.05 9.21
CA ALA A 246 7.29 1.90 8.61
C ALA A 246 6.96 0.44 8.27
N ILE A 247 7.92 -0.31 7.71
CA ILE A 247 7.79 -1.75 7.46
C ILE A 247 7.58 -2.49 8.80
N ALA A 248 8.44 -2.22 9.79
CA ALA A 248 8.36 -2.86 11.09
C ALA A 248 7.01 -2.56 11.79
N ALA A 249 6.55 -1.31 11.74
CA ALA A 249 5.26 -0.88 12.27
C ALA A 249 4.11 -1.58 11.56
N HIS A 250 4.11 -1.65 10.22
CA HIS A 250 3.08 -2.34 9.45
C HIS A 250 3.00 -3.83 9.81
N VAL A 251 4.14 -4.51 9.81
CA VAL A 251 4.25 -5.93 10.20
C VAL A 251 3.79 -6.13 11.64
N PHE A 252 4.16 -5.25 12.56
CA PHE A 252 3.71 -5.28 13.95
C PHE A 252 2.19 -5.10 14.07
N ILE A 253 1.58 -4.17 13.33
CA ILE A 253 0.13 -3.96 13.32
C ILE A 253 -0.60 -5.22 12.85
N LEU A 254 -0.11 -5.86 11.78
CA LEU A 254 -0.66 -7.13 11.31
C LEU A 254 -0.54 -8.24 12.36
N TYR A 255 0.57 -8.29 13.10
CA TYR A 255 0.79 -9.26 14.19
C TYR A 255 -0.14 -9.00 15.38
N VAL A 256 -0.34 -7.74 15.74
CA VAL A 256 -1.20 -7.33 16.87
C VAL A 256 -2.64 -7.77 16.62
N TYR A 257 -3.15 -7.60 15.39
CA TYR A 257 -4.53 -7.91 15.01
C TYR A 257 -4.74 -9.29 14.38
N GLU A 258 -3.75 -10.17 14.51
CA GLU A 258 -3.81 -11.53 13.99
C GLU A 258 -5.04 -12.29 14.51
N GLY A 259 -5.84 -12.86 13.61
CA GLY A 259 -6.91 -13.82 13.93
C GLY A 259 -8.32 -13.40 13.53
N GLU A 260 -8.56 -12.14 13.14
CA GLU A 260 -9.87 -11.70 12.67
C GLU A 260 -9.93 -11.71 11.13
N LYS A 261 -10.87 -12.45 10.54
CA LYS A 261 -11.06 -12.40 9.08
C LYS A 261 -11.91 -11.19 8.70
N ASN A 262 -11.26 -10.03 8.56
CA ASN A 262 -11.88 -8.80 8.06
C ASN A 262 -11.24 -8.35 6.74
N ARG A 263 -12.05 -7.78 5.84
CA ARG A 263 -11.62 -7.25 4.54
C ARG A 263 -10.49 -6.22 4.66
N ALA A 264 -10.54 -5.35 5.67
CA ALA A 264 -9.51 -4.33 5.88
C ALA A 264 -8.13 -4.94 6.18
N GLU A 265 -8.09 -6.04 6.94
CA GLU A 265 -6.85 -6.78 7.23
C GLU A 265 -6.36 -7.54 6.00
N SER A 266 -7.25 -8.22 5.29
CA SER A 266 -6.89 -8.89 4.03
C SER A 266 -6.27 -7.89 3.03
N ILE A 267 -6.83 -6.69 2.91
CA ILE A 267 -6.24 -5.61 2.10
C ILE A 267 -4.85 -5.22 2.66
N ALA A 268 -4.72 -5.00 3.97
CA ALA A 268 -3.44 -4.61 4.58
C ALA A 268 -2.32 -5.66 4.39
N HIS A 269 -2.66 -6.96 4.42
CA HIS A 269 -1.72 -8.05 4.11
C HIS A 269 -1.29 -8.06 2.65
N GLY A 270 -2.26 -8.10 1.72
CA GLY A 270 -1.99 -8.24 0.29
C GLY A 270 -1.38 -6.97 -0.31
N LEU A 271 -2.05 -5.83 -0.15
CA LEU A 271 -1.60 -4.55 -0.69
C LEU A 271 -0.33 -4.08 0.01
N GLY A 272 -0.17 -4.34 1.31
CA GLY A 272 1.07 -4.04 2.03
C GLY A 272 2.27 -4.79 1.46
N ALA A 273 2.13 -6.09 1.16
CA ALA A 273 3.18 -6.86 0.53
C ALA A 273 3.57 -6.30 -0.85
N MET A 274 2.58 -5.99 -1.70
CA MET A 274 2.84 -5.37 -3.01
C MET A 274 3.53 -4.02 -2.87
N PHE A 275 3.07 -3.18 -1.94
CA PHE A 275 3.61 -1.85 -1.71
C PHE A 275 5.09 -1.90 -1.30
N PHE A 276 5.45 -2.74 -0.33
CA PHE A 276 6.85 -2.82 0.11
C PHE A 276 7.78 -3.52 -0.90
N VAL A 277 7.28 -4.51 -1.65
CA VAL A 277 8.06 -5.09 -2.77
C VAL A 277 8.27 -4.03 -3.87
N GLY A 278 7.24 -3.25 -4.20
CA GLY A 278 7.34 -2.15 -5.16
C GLY A 278 8.29 -1.04 -4.71
N LEU A 279 8.25 -0.67 -3.42
CA LEU A 279 9.18 0.28 -2.82
C LEU A 279 10.62 -0.20 -2.95
N LEU A 280 10.88 -1.48 -2.60
CA LEU A 280 12.21 -2.07 -2.74
C LEU A 280 12.65 -2.18 -4.20
N ALA A 281 11.73 -2.48 -5.12
CA ALA A 281 12.01 -2.54 -6.55
C ALA A 281 12.46 -1.17 -7.08
N PHE A 282 11.76 -0.10 -6.69
CA PHE A 282 12.13 1.26 -7.05
C PHE A 282 13.49 1.66 -6.46
N GLU A 283 13.67 1.42 -5.15
CA GLU A 283 14.92 1.76 -4.46
C GLU A 283 16.11 1.01 -5.07
N LEU A 284 15.99 -0.30 -5.33
CA LEU A 284 17.08 -1.05 -5.93
C LEU A 284 17.39 -0.59 -7.36
N GLY A 285 16.37 -0.26 -8.15
CA GLY A 285 16.57 0.31 -9.48
C GLY A 285 17.38 1.60 -9.41
N TRP A 286 17.01 2.51 -8.51
CA TRP A 286 17.75 3.75 -8.29
C TRP A 286 19.19 3.52 -7.80
N GLN A 287 19.42 2.55 -6.91
CA GLN A 287 20.78 2.23 -6.45
C GLN A 287 21.66 1.71 -7.59
N VAL A 288 21.10 0.93 -8.52
CA VAL A 288 21.81 0.44 -9.70
C VAL A 288 22.10 1.56 -10.69
N ASP A 289 21.20 2.54 -10.82
CA ASP A 289 21.39 3.73 -11.67
C ASP A 289 22.62 4.55 -11.26
N ARG A 290 22.99 4.52 -9.97
CA ARG A 290 24.22 5.15 -9.48
C ARG A 290 25.50 4.43 -9.88
N VAL A 291 25.42 3.17 -10.29
CA VAL A 291 26.59 2.33 -10.59
C VAL A 291 26.77 2.14 -12.10
N VAL A 292 25.67 2.02 -12.85
CA VAL A 292 25.71 1.74 -14.29
C VAL A 292 25.00 2.87 -15.05
N THR A 293 25.65 3.38 -16.09
CA THR A 293 25.28 4.63 -16.77
C THR A 293 24.12 4.51 -17.78
N ASN A 294 23.52 3.34 -17.96
CA ASN A 294 22.39 3.13 -18.88
C ASN A 294 21.13 2.67 -18.13
N ASP A 295 19.98 2.97 -18.73
CA ASP A 295 18.67 2.75 -18.09
C ASP A 295 18.28 1.27 -17.96
N VAL A 296 18.92 0.38 -18.73
CA VAL A 296 18.58 -1.05 -18.81
C VAL A 296 18.77 -1.78 -17.48
N TRP A 297 19.90 -1.54 -16.79
CA TRP A 297 20.20 -2.23 -15.54
C TRP A 297 19.34 -1.78 -14.35
N PRO A 298 19.09 -0.47 -14.15
CA PRO A 298 18.11 0.02 -13.17
C PRO A 298 16.73 -0.61 -13.30
N PHE A 299 16.17 -0.60 -14.52
CA PHE A 299 14.87 -1.22 -14.77
C PHE A 299 14.90 -2.73 -14.54
N THR A 300 15.95 -3.41 -15.00
CA THR A 300 16.13 -4.85 -14.79
C THR A 300 16.18 -5.20 -13.30
N ALA A 301 16.91 -4.43 -12.50
CA ALA A 301 17.03 -4.67 -11.07
C ALA A 301 15.69 -4.51 -10.34
N GLY A 302 14.94 -3.45 -10.64
CA GLY A 302 13.60 -3.28 -10.07
C GLY A 302 12.62 -4.38 -10.49
N LEU A 303 12.62 -4.75 -11.77
CA LEU A 303 11.81 -5.85 -12.29
C LEU A 303 12.19 -7.19 -11.63
N LEU A 304 13.48 -7.46 -11.41
CA LEU A 304 13.93 -8.66 -10.72
C LEU A 304 13.40 -8.73 -9.28
N VAL A 305 13.33 -7.61 -8.56
CA VAL A 305 12.73 -7.56 -7.21
C VAL A 305 11.24 -7.92 -7.26
N LEU A 306 10.49 -7.38 -8.22
CA LEU A 306 9.08 -7.74 -8.42
C LEU A 306 8.93 -9.24 -8.73
N ALA A 307 9.79 -9.79 -9.59
CA ALA A 307 9.80 -11.22 -9.93
C ALA A 307 10.10 -12.10 -8.71
N VAL A 308 11.12 -11.76 -7.93
CA VAL A 308 11.50 -12.49 -6.72
C VAL A 308 10.40 -12.38 -5.65
N GLY A 309 9.78 -11.20 -5.50
CA GLY A 309 8.63 -11.02 -4.62
C GLY A 309 7.46 -11.91 -5.02
N ALA A 310 7.11 -11.93 -6.32
CA ALA A 310 6.05 -12.79 -6.85
C ALA A 310 6.37 -14.27 -6.66
N PHE A 311 7.61 -14.67 -6.98
CA PHE A 311 8.06 -16.04 -6.78
C PHE A 311 8.05 -16.44 -5.30
N GLY A 312 8.54 -15.59 -4.40
CA GLY A 312 8.58 -15.87 -2.96
C GLY A 312 7.19 -16.12 -2.38
N LEU A 313 6.20 -15.32 -2.79
CA LEU A 313 4.79 -15.52 -2.37
C LEU A 313 4.18 -16.79 -2.99
N LEU A 314 4.52 -17.13 -4.24
CA LEU A 314 4.11 -18.40 -4.87
C LEU A 314 4.77 -19.60 -4.17
N PHE A 315 6.06 -19.51 -3.84
CA PHE A 315 6.87 -20.59 -3.30
C PHE A 315 6.53 -20.93 -1.85
N GLU A 316 6.37 -19.92 -0.99
CA GLU A 316 5.98 -20.13 0.41
C GLU A 316 4.63 -20.87 0.49
N LYS A 317 3.76 -20.67 -0.50
CA LYS A 317 2.46 -21.32 -0.60
C LYS A 317 2.49 -22.70 -1.25
N ALA A 318 3.35 -22.92 -2.25
CA ALA A 318 3.59 -24.25 -2.82
C ALA A 318 4.16 -25.21 -1.76
N ASN A 319 4.91 -24.68 -0.79
CA ASN A 319 5.49 -25.46 0.29
C ASN A 319 4.52 -25.64 1.47
N ARG A 320 3.63 -26.63 1.37
CA ARG A 320 2.61 -27.03 2.39
C ARG A 320 3.14 -27.29 3.81
N ARG A 321 4.47 -27.33 4.01
CA ARG A 321 5.11 -27.57 5.32
C ARG A 321 5.43 -26.30 6.10
N ARG A 322 5.13 -25.11 5.56
CA ARG A 322 5.40 -23.83 6.22
C ARG A 322 4.11 -23.04 6.44
N ASP A 323 3.41 -23.33 7.54
CA ASP A 323 2.39 -22.43 8.10
C ASP A 323 3.05 -21.25 8.83
N ARG A 324 3.96 -20.55 8.14
CA ARG A 324 4.69 -19.43 8.74
C ARG A 324 3.87 -18.16 8.63
N TRP A 325 3.73 -17.51 9.78
CA TRP A 325 3.26 -16.13 9.82
C TRP A 325 4.22 -15.23 9.01
N PRO A 326 3.74 -14.22 8.26
CA PRO A 326 2.35 -13.73 8.18
C PRO A 326 1.48 -14.42 7.11
N PHE A 327 2.03 -15.34 6.30
CA PHE A 327 1.36 -15.86 5.10
C PHE A 327 0.22 -16.85 5.39
N SER A 328 0.31 -17.60 6.49
CA SER A 328 -0.68 -18.64 6.86
C SER A 328 -2.05 -18.09 7.27
N LYS A 329 -2.14 -16.84 7.74
CA LYS A 329 -3.39 -16.26 8.28
C LYS A 329 -4.31 -15.67 7.22
N GLN A 330 -3.75 -15.09 6.17
CA GLN A 330 -4.50 -14.43 5.08
C GLN A 330 -4.05 -14.97 3.71
N PRO A 331 -4.16 -16.30 3.46
CA PRO A 331 -3.59 -16.94 2.29
C PRO A 331 -4.23 -16.51 0.96
N ASP A 332 -5.45 -15.96 1.01
CA ASP A 332 -6.16 -15.44 -0.16
C ASP A 332 -5.70 -14.01 -0.51
N ALA A 333 -5.39 -13.20 0.50
CA ALA A 333 -4.85 -11.85 0.29
C ALA A 333 -3.49 -11.88 -0.41
N TYR A 334 -2.56 -12.70 0.09
CA TYR A 334 -1.25 -12.88 -0.54
C TYR A 334 -1.35 -13.51 -1.93
N PHE A 335 -2.36 -14.35 -2.13
CA PHE A 335 -2.62 -14.97 -3.41
C PHE A 335 -3.07 -13.96 -4.47
N VAL A 336 -4.03 -13.10 -4.14
CA VAL A 336 -4.44 -11.99 -5.02
C VAL A 336 -3.26 -11.04 -5.27
N ALA A 337 -2.50 -10.69 -4.23
CA ALA A 337 -1.32 -9.84 -4.35
C ALA A 337 -0.29 -10.42 -5.33
N THR A 338 -0.06 -11.74 -5.26
CA THR A 338 0.84 -12.46 -6.16
C THR A 338 0.37 -12.39 -7.60
N LEU A 339 -0.92 -12.66 -7.86
CA LEU A 339 -1.47 -12.60 -9.21
C LEU A 339 -1.34 -11.20 -9.80
N LEU A 340 -1.68 -10.17 -9.03
CA LEU A 340 -1.54 -8.78 -9.46
C LEU A 340 -0.08 -8.41 -9.73
N MET A 341 0.86 -8.92 -8.93
CA MET A 341 2.29 -8.65 -9.13
C MET A 341 2.87 -9.39 -10.34
N VAL A 342 2.44 -10.62 -10.62
CA VAL A 342 2.79 -11.33 -11.87
C VAL A 342 2.24 -10.58 -13.08
N LEU A 343 0.97 -10.14 -13.02
CA LEU A 343 0.36 -9.36 -14.09
C LEU A 343 1.10 -8.02 -14.31
N ALA A 344 1.42 -7.32 -13.23
CA ALA A 344 2.18 -6.07 -13.28
C ALA A 344 3.57 -6.31 -13.88
N TYR A 345 4.29 -7.35 -13.44
CA TYR A 345 5.60 -7.71 -13.95
C TYR A 345 5.57 -8.00 -15.45
N VAL A 346 4.66 -8.86 -15.91
CA VAL A 346 4.51 -9.20 -17.34
C VAL A 346 4.20 -7.96 -18.18
N THR A 347 3.29 -7.11 -17.68
CA THR A 347 2.91 -5.87 -18.35
C THR A 347 4.11 -4.93 -18.46
N LEU A 348 4.84 -4.70 -17.37
CA LEU A 348 6.01 -3.83 -17.35
C LEU A 348 7.13 -4.36 -18.23
N VAL A 349 7.46 -5.66 -18.16
CA VAL A 349 8.46 -6.29 -19.04
C VAL A 349 8.09 -6.11 -20.51
N THR A 350 6.82 -6.29 -20.86
CA THR A 350 6.33 -6.10 -22.22
C THR A 350 6.50 -4.65 -22.68
N ILE A 351 6.10 -3.68 -21.85
CA ILE A 351 6.25 -2.26 -22.14
C ILE A 351 7.73 -1.90 -22.33
N VAL A 352 8.60 -2.32 -21.42
CA VAL A 352 10.04 -2.03 -21.50
C VAL A 352 10.64 -2.66 -22.75
N CYS A 353 10.35 -3.94 -23.03
CA CYS A 353 10.88 -4.63 -24.20
C CYS A 353 10.43 -4.01 -25.52
N ILE A 354 9.25 -3.39 -25.59
CA ILE A 354 8.78 -2.70 -26.81
C ILE A 354 9.53 -1.38 -27.02
N ASN A 355 9.76 -0.63 -25.95
CA ASN A 355 10.28 0.73 -26.05
C ASN A 355 11.80 0.82 -26.10
N ASP A 356 12.52 -0.20 -25.62
CA ASP A 356 13.98 -0.15 -25.47
C ASP A 356 14.66 -1.43 -26.01
N PRO A 357 15.77 -1.29 -26.78
CA PRO A 357 16.52 -2.43 -27.35
C PRO A 357 17.29 -3.25 -26.30
N GLY A 358 17.34 -2.83 -25.04
CA GLY A 358 18.00 -3.52 -23.95
C GLY A 358 19.51 -3.56 -24.12
N ASP A 359 20.16 -2.43 -24.40
CA ASP A 359 21.63 -2.36 -24.47
C ASP A 359 22.28 -2.89 -23.17
N PRO A 360 23.02 -4.01 -23.20
CA PRO A 360 23.59 -4.63 -22.02
C PRO A 360 24.91 -3.99 -21.56
N ALA A 361 25.38 -2.91 -22.20
CA ALA A 361 26.60 -2.21 -21.79
C ALA A 361 26.66 -2.03 -20.25
N PRO A 362 27.81 -2.26 -19.61
CA PRO A 362 29.14 -2.54 -20.19
C PRO A 362 29.37 -4.01 -20.60
N LEU A 363 28.40 -4.90 -20.43
CA LEU A 363 28.53 -6.30 -20.84
C LEU A 363 28.33 -6.47 -22.36
N PRO A 364 28.97 -7.46 -22.99
CA PRO A 364 28.72 -7.75 -24.41
C PRO A 364 27.30 -8.27 -24.61
N TYR A 365 26.71 -7.94 -25.76
CA TYR A 365 25.42 -8.50 -26.15
C TYR A 365 25.53 -10.00 -26.45
N ILE A 366 24.81 -10.78 -25.66
CA ILE A 366 24.63 -12.23 -25.87
C ILE A 366 23.12 -12.48 -25.90
N PRO A 367 22.57 -13.01 -27.02
CA PRO A 367 21.15 -13.39 -27.09
C PRO A 367 20.76 -14.28 -25.92
N ILE A 368 19.51 -14.18 -25.42
CA ILE A 368 18.98 -14.96 -24.29
C ILE A 368 19.54 -14.53 -22.92
N LEU A 369 20.83 -14.19 -22.84
CA LEU A 369 21.47 -13.66 -21.61
C LEU A 369 21.35 -12.15 -21.46
N ASN A 370 20.84 -11.47 -22.49
CA ASN A 370 20.47 -10.07 -22.41
C ASN A 370 19.48 -9.83 -21.26
N PRO A 371 19.62 -8.74 -20.46
CA PRO A 371 18.77 -8.48 -19.31
C PRO A 371 17.27 -8.60 -19.60
N PHE A 372 16.80 -8.05 -20.73
CA PHE A 372 15.39 -8.09 -21.10
C PHE A 372 14.93 -9.46 -21.61
N ASP A 373 15.83 -10.25 -22.22
CA ASP A 373 15.52 -11.64 -22.59
C ASP A 373 15.33 -12.50 -21.34
N VAL A 374 16.22 -12.33 -20.34
CA VAL A 374 16.10 -13.00 -19.04
C VAL A 374 14.79 -12.62 -18.36
N MET A 375 14.44 -11.32 -18.31
CA MET A 375 13.17 -10.88 -17.74
C MET A 375 11.96 -11.43 -18.51
N SER A 376 12.04 -11.54 -19.84
CA SER A 376 10.98 -12.12 -20.66
C SER A 376 10.77 -13.61 -20.37
N ILE A 377 11.86 -14.36 -20.18
CA ILE A 377 11.81 -15.78 -19.81
C ILE A 377 11.21 -15.92 -18.40
N VAL A 378 11.63 -15.08 -17.46
CA VAL A 378 11.08 -15.06 -16.10
C VAL A 378 9.58 -14.73 -16.13
N ALA A 379 9.12 -13.82 -17.01
CA ALA A 379 7.71 -13.46 -17.13
C ALA A 379 6.86 -14.65 -17.56
N VAL A 380 7.31 -15.38 -18.59
CA VAL A 380 6.65 -16.60 -19.07
C VAL A 380 6.69 -17.70 -18.00
N ALA A 381 7.82 -17.87 -17.31
CA ALA A 381 7.99 -18.87 -16.25
C ALA A 381 7.08 -18.59 -15.03
N LEU A 382 7.00 -17.34 -14.58
CA LEU A 382 6.16 -16.93 -13.46
C LEU A 382 4.67 -17.13 -13.77
N MET A 383 4.21 -16.72 -14.95
CA MET A 383 2.83 -16.98 -15.37
C MET A 383 2.54 -18.48 -15.46
N TRP A 384 3.44 -19.24 -16.07
CA TRP A 384 3.29 -20.69 -16.18
C TRP A 384 3.23 -21.36 -14.79
N PHE A 385 4.13 -20.99 -13.88
CA PHE A 385 4.12 -21.50 -12.51
C PHE A 385 2.85 -21.09 -11.77
N GLY A 386 2.40 -19.84 -11.91
CA GLY A 386 1.14 -19.36 -11.36
C GLY A 386 -0.06 -20.17 -11.85
N MET A 387 -0.13 -20.46 -13.15
CA MET A 387 -1.21 -21.28 -13.73
C MET A 387 -1.19 -22.73 -13.22
N ARG A 388 0.00 -23.32 -13.03
CA ARG A 388 0.14 -24.65 -12.45
C ARG A 388 -0.31 -24.67 -10.99
N PHE A 389 0.11 -23.66 -10.24
CA PHE A 389 -0.29 -23.47 -8.85
C PHE A 389 -1.81 -23.33 -8.71
N GLU A 390 -2.44 -22.60 -9.63
CA GLU A 390 -3.89 -22.46 -9.68
C GLU A 390 -4.61 -23.76 -9.96
N ALA A 391 -4.18 -24.48 -11.00
CA ALA A 391 -4.81 -25.75 -11.38
C ALA A 391 -4.82 -26.78 -10.23
N GLU A 392 -3.89 -26.66 -9.27
CA GLU A 392 -3.82 -27.51 -8.08
C GLU A 392 -4.69 -27.03 -6.91
N HIS A 393 -5.08 -25.75 -6.86
CA HIS A 393 -5.70 -25.14 -5.68
C HIS A 393 -7.04 -24.42 -5.94
N GLU A 394 -7.44 -24.23 -7.19
CA GLU A 394 -8.73 -23.66 -7.64
C GLU A 394 -9.10 -22.33 -6.93
N ARG A 395 -8.20 -21.33 -6.95
CA ARG A 395 -8.35 -20.04 -6.25
C ARG A 395 -8.55 -18.81 -7.13
N TRP A 396 -8.30 -18.88 -8.44
CA TRP A 396 -8.43 -17.79 -9.41
C TRP A 396 -9.91 -17.57 -9.78
N GLY A 397 -10.80 -18.48 -9.38
CA GLY A 397 -12.21 -18.44 -9.75
C GLY A 397 -12.44 -18.60 -11.25
N LEU A 398 -11.43 -19.06 -11.98
CA LEU A 398 -11.53 -19.38 -13.39
C LEU A 398 -12.28 -20.69 -13.55
N GLU A 399 -13.14 -20.77 -14.57
CA GLU A 399 -13.74 -22.03 -14.96
C GLU A 399 -12.63 -23.04 -15.25
N LYS A 400 -12.77 -24.24 -14.66
CA LYS A 400 -11.78 -25.32 -14.73
C LYS A 400 -11.41 -25.71 -16.16
N ASP A 401 -12.34 -25.52 -17.10
CA ASP A 401 -12.17 -25.82 -18.52
C ASP A 401 -11.75 -24.61 -19.37
N SER A 402 -11.60 -23.43 -18.77
CA SER A 402 -11.20 -22.22 -19.48
C SER A 402 -9.76 -22.33 -20.00
N ARG A 403 -9.62 -22.14 -21.32
CA ARG A 403 -8.32 -22.09 -22.00
C ARG A 403 -7.75 -20.68 -22.08
N ALA A 404 -8.46 -19.66 -21.60
CA ALA A 404 -8.07 -18.26 -21.72
C ALA A 404 -6.66 -17.98 -21.15
N PRO A 405 -6.26 -18.47 -19.96
CA PRO A 405 -4.92 -18.24 -19.43
C PRO A 405 -3.81 -18.87 -20.30
N GLN A 406 -4.10 -20.03 -20.93
CA GLN A 406 -3.15 -20.70 -21.82
C GLN A 406 -2.94 -19.91 -23.11
N PHE A 407 -4.03 -19.34 -23.67
CA PHE A 407 -3.94 -18.44 -24.83
C PHE A 407 -3.22 -17.14 -24.48
N PHE A 408 -3.49 -16.57 -23.31
CA PHE A 408 -2.79 -15.37 -22.84
C PHE A 408 -1.29 -15.62 -22.67
N LEU A 409 -0.91 -16.71 -21.99
CA LEU A 409 0.49 -17.12 -21.85
C LEU A 409 1.17 -17.33 -23.21
N ALA A 410 0.50 -18.02 -24.14
CA ALA A 410 1.03 -18.26 -25.48
C ALA A 410 1.19 -16.95 -26.27
N GLY A 411 0.23 -16.03 -26.16
CA GLY A 411 0.29 -14.72 -26.81
C GLY A 411 1.45 -13.86 -26.27
N VAL A 412 1.61 -13.79 -24.95
CA VAL A 412 2.73 -13.07 -24.32
C VAL A 412 4.06 -13.70 -24.69
N ALA A 413 4.18 -15.03 -24.64
CA ALA A 413 5.42 -15.73 -25.03
C ALA A 413 5.76 -15.49 -26.51
N PHE A 414 4.76 -15.51 -27.41
CA PHE A 414 4.93 -15.19 -28.82
C PHE A 414 5.39 -13.75 -29.04
N LEU A 415 4.76 -12.78 -28.34
CA LEU A 415 5.11 -11.37 -28.43
C LEU A 415 6.54 -11.11 -27.94
N LEU A 416 6.87 -11.53 -26.72
CA LEU A 416 8.19 -11.29 -26.13
C LEU A 416 9.31 -11.98 -26.92
N SER A 417 9.07 -13.20 -27.40
CA SER A 417 10.06 -13.89 -28.24
C SER A 417 10.21 -13.26 -29.63
N THR A 418 9.14 -12.71 -30.21
CA THR A 418 9.22 -11.91 -31.44
C THR A 418 10.07 -10.67 -31.22
N ILE A 419 9.86 -9.94 -30.11
CA ILE A 419 10.67 -8.78 -29.75
C ILE A 419 12.14 -9.16 -29.52
N ALA A 420 12.40 -10.29 -28.87
CA ALA A 420 13.76 -10.82 -28.68
C ALA A 420 14.48 -11.08 -30.01
N VAL A 421 13.77 -11.61 -31.02
CA VAL A 421 14.33 -11.79 -32.37
C VAL A 421 14.63 -10.45 -33.04
N VAL A 422 13.74 -9.46 -32.90
CA VAL A 422 14.02 -8.10 -33.39
C VAL A 422 15.24 -7.51 -32.71
N ARG A 423 15.41 -7.76 -31.40
CA ARG A 423 16.59 -7.33 -30.62
C ARG A 423 17.88 -7.96 -31.13
N ILE A 424 17.86 -9.25 -31.47
CA ILE A 424 19.02 -9.91 -32.11
C ILE A 424 19.40 -9.18 -33.40
N VAL A 425 18.41 -8.87 -34.26
CA VAL A 425 18.68 -8.14 -35.51
C VAL A 425 19.21 -6.73 -35.24
N HIS A 426 18.62 -6.00 -34.29
CA HIS A 426 19.09 -4.67 -33.89
C HIS A 426 20.58 -4.68 -33.50
N HIS A 427 20.99 -5.55 -32.58
CA HIS A 427 22.37 -5.60 -32.08
C HIS A 427 23.37 -6.17 -33.10
N THR A 428 22.91 -6.99 -34.07
CA THR A 428 23.79 -7.58 -35.09
C THR A 428 23.93 -6.72 -36.34
N THR A 429 22.89 -5.98 -36.73
CA THR A 429 22.87 -5.20 -37.98
C THR A 429 22.84 -3.68 -37.75
N GLY A 430 22.70 -3.21 -36.51
CA GLY A 430 22.66 -1.78 -36.18
C GLY A 430 21.39 -1.04 -36.64
N VAL A 431 20.30 -1.76 -36.94
CA VAL A 431 19.03 -1.14 -37.36
C VAL A 431 18.45 -0.37 -36.18
N ALA A 432 18.15 0.92 -36.34
CA ALA A 432 17.68 1.74 -35.23
C ALA A 432 16.36 1.23 -34.59
N TRP A 433 16.26 1.34 -33.26
CA TRP A 433 15.11 0.86 -32.47
C TRP A 433 13.99 1.90 -32.40
N TYR A 434 13.30 2.12 -33.51
CA TYR A 434 12.04 2.87 -33.54
C TYR A 434 11.09 2.29 -34.59
N PRO A 435 9.76 2.45 -34.42
CA PRO A 435 8.77 1.69 -35.19
C PRO A 435 8.96 1.74 -36.70
N SER A 436 9.22 2.92 -37.28
CA SER A 436 9.39 3.06 -38.73
C SER A 436 10.68 2.42 -39.27
N ALA A 437 11.79 2.48 -38.55
CA ALA A 437 13.03 1.79 -38.97
C ALA A 437 12.89 0.27 -38.93
N LEU A 438 12.30 -0.26 -37.85
CA LEU A 438 12.08 -1.69 -37.70
C LEU A 438 11.12 -2.23 -38.77
N MET A 439 10.06 -1.48 -39.09
CA MET A 439 9.09 -1.87 -40.12
C MET A 439 9.67 -1.83 -41.54
N ASN A 440 10.51 -0.83 -41.84
CA ASN A 440 11.11 -0.67 -43.17
C ASN A 440 12.37 -1.54 -43.39
N SER A 441 12.90 -2.17 -42.33
CA SER A 441 14.12 -2.98 -42.42
C SER A 441 13.85 -4.36 -43.01
N VAL A 442 14.44 -4.62 -44.18
CA VAL A 442 14.39 -5.94 -44.86
C VAL A 442 14.96 -7.03 -43.97
N SER A 443 16.04 -6.77 -43.22
CA SER A 443 16.66 -7.72 -42.29
C SER A 443 15.71 -8.11 -41.16
N VAL A 444 15.01 -7.13 -40.56
CA VAL A 444 14.02 -7.39 -39.51
C VAL A 444 12.84 -8.18 -40.08
N GLN A 445 12.27 -7.74 -41.20
CA GLN A 445 11.11 -8.40 -41.79
C GLN A 445 11.41 -9.85 -42.21
N SER A 446 12.55 -10.09 -42.87
CA SER A 446 12.96 -11.42 -43.33
C SER A 446 13.23 -12.35 -42.15
N THR A 447 13.93 -11.88 -41.12
CA THR A 447 14.23 -12.67 -39.91
C THR A 447 12.96 -13.04 -39.16
N LEU A 448 12.01 -12.10 -39.02
CA LEU A 448 10.71 -12.38 -38.42
C LEU A 448 9.89 -13.40 -39.24
N SER A 449 9.89 -13.29 -40.57
CA SER A 449 9.21 -14.25 -41.46
C SER A 449 9.77 -15.68 -41.28
N ILE A 450 11.10 -15.81 -41.23
CA ILE A 450 11.78 -17.10 -40.98
C ILE A 450 11.44 -17.62 -39.58
N TYR A 451 11.54 -16.77 -38.56
CA TYR A 451 11.26 -17.14 -37.17
C TYR A 451 9.81 -17.63 -36.99
N TRP A 452 8.82 -16.90 -37.51
CA TRP A 452 7.42 -17.29 -37.44
C TRP A 452 7.13 -18.56 -38.24
N ALA A 453 7.81 -18.80 -39.37
CA ALA A 453 7.70 -20.04 -40.11
C ALA A 453 8.21 -21.24 -39.29
N ILE A 454 9.37 -21.10 -38.64
CA ILE A 454 9.93 -22.13 -37.75
C ILE A 454 8.99 -22.40 -36.58
N LEU A 455 8.44 -21.36 -35.95
CA LEU A 455 7.47 -21.50 -34.87
C LEU A 455 6.18 -22.20 -35.34
N GLY A 456 5.63 -21.79 -36.49
CA GLY A 456 4.41 -22.35 -37.07
C GLY A 456 4.57 -23.83 -37.39
N LEU A 457 5.66 -24.17 -38.08
CA LEU A 457 6.04 -25.54 -38.39
C LEU A 457 6.24 -26.38 -37.12
N SER A 458 7.00 -25.87 -36.16
CA SER A 458 7.23 -26.55 -34.88
C SER A 458 5.93 -26.79 -34.13
N GLY A 459 5.02 -25.81 -34.14
CA GLY A 459 3.68 -25.93 -33.56
C GLY A 459 2.85 -27.03 -34.22
N MET A 460 2.86 -27.12 -35.55
CA MET A 460 2.19 -28.19 -36.28
C MET A 460 2.79 -29.57 -35.94
N VAL A 461 4.11 -29.72 -35.99
CA VAL A 461 4.81 -30.97 -35.68
C VAL A 461 4.56 -31.41 -34.23
N LEU A 462 4.68 -30.49 -33.27
CA LEU A 462 4.40 -30.78 -31.85
C LEU A 462 2.92 -31.07 -31.61
N GLY A 463 2.03 -30.39 -32.33
CA GLY A 463 0.59 -30.63 -32.30
C GLY A 463 0.23 -32.04 -32.77
N THR A 464 0.84 -32.50 -33.87
CA THR A 464 0.70 -33.89 -34.35
C THR A 464 1.32 -34.88 -33.36
N ARG A 465 2.57 -34.69 -32.94
CA ARG A 465 3.28 -35.61 -32.02
C ARG A 465 2.62 -35.76 -30.65
N ARG A 466 2.01 -34.69 -30.13
CA ARG A 466 1.33 -34.69 -28.82
C ARG A 466 -0.19 -34.86 -28.92
N ALA A 467 -0.73 -35.13 -30.11
CA ALA A 467 -2.16 -35.21 -30.39
C ALA A 467 -2.96 -33.97 -29.88
N ARG A 468 -2.35 -32.78 -29.92
CA ARG A 468 -2.97 -31.52 -29.47
C ARG A 468 -3.45 -30.70 -30.67
N ARG A 469 -4.71 -30.91 -31.07
CA ARG A 469 -5.34 -30.21 -32.20
C ARG A 469 -5.23 -28.69 -32.12
N ILE A 470 -5.35 -28.10 -30.94
CA ILE A 470 -5.27 -26.63 -30.74
C ILE A 470 -3.88 -26.09 -31.08
N VAL A 471 -2.83 -26.80 -30.65
CA VAL A 471 -1.43 -26.41 -30.93
C VAL A 471 -1.15 -26.52 -32.43
N TRP A 472 -1.67 -27.59 -33.06
CA TRP A 472 -1.59 -27.76 -34.51
C TRP A 472 -2.31 -26.61 -35.25
N MET A 473 -3.54 -26.28 -34.85
CA MET A 473 -4.32 -25.19 -35.45
C MET A 473 -3.65 -23.82 -35.28
N ALA A 474 -3.07 -23.55 -34.11
CA ALA A 474 -2.30 -22.33 -33.88
C ALA A 474 -1.07 -22.24 -34.80
N GLY A 475 -0.33 -23.35 -34.96
CA GLY A 475 0.79 -23.45 -35.89
C GLY A 475 0.37 -23.23 -37.35
N ALA A 476 -0.72 -23.87 -37.79
CA ALA A 476 -1.27 -23.70 -39.13
C ALA A 476 -1.74 -22.25 -39.38
N GLY A 477 -2.40 -21.63 -38.40
CA GLY A 477 -2.79 -20.22 -38.46
C GLY A 477 -1.59 -19.28 -38.59
N LEU A 478 -0.52 -19.52 -37.82
CA LEU A 478 0.72 -18.76 -37.93
C LEU A 478 1.39 -18.94 -39.30
N MET A 479 1.38 -20.16 -39.85
CA MET A 479 1.87 -20.41 -41.21
C MET A 479 1.07 -19.64 -42.27
N ILE A 480 -0.27 -19.63 -42.18
CA ILE A 480 -1.10 -18.82 -43.08
C ILE A 480 -0.72 -17.34 -42.96
N ALA A 481 -0.54 -16.83 -41.75
CA ALA A 481 -0.12 -15.44 -41.51
C ALA A 481 1.25 -15.13 -42.13
N VAL A 482 2.23 -16.03 -42.00
CA VAL A 482 3.55 -15.89 -42.64
C VAL A 482 3.42 -15.84 -44.16
N VAL A 483 2.62 -16.73 -44.75
CA VAL A 483 2.41 -16.75 -46.20
C VAL A 483 1.78 -15.44 -46.66
N LEU A 484 0.69 -15.00 -46.03
CA LEU A 484 0.06 -13.72 -46.33
C LEU A 484 1.04 -12.55 -46.16
N LYS A 485 1.86 -12.54 -45.10
CA LYS A 485 2.89 -11.53 -44.86
C LYS A 485 3.91 -11.48 -46.02
N LEU A 486 4.36 -12.65 -46.50
CA LEU A 486 5.27 -12.72 -47.64
C LEU A 486 4.66 -12.01 -48.86
N PHE A 487 3.38 -12.27 -49.15
CA PHE A 487 2.67 -11.66 -50.29
C PHE A 487 2.49 -10.15 -50.16
N VAL A 488 2.16 -9.66 -48.96
CA VAL A 488 1.82 -8.25 -48.75
C VAL A 488 3.06 -7.37 -48.55
N ILE A 489 4.05 -7.85 -47.81
CA ILE A 489 5.19 -7.04 -47.33
C ILE A 489 6.47 -7.41 -48.09
N ASP A 490 6.83 -8.69 -48.13
CA ASP A 490 8.16 -9.10 -48.63
C ASP A 490 8.23 -9.11 -50.18
N LEU A 491 7.08 -9.31 -50.84
CA LEU A 491 6.98 -9.40 -52.30
C LEU A 491 6.90 -8.06 -53.04
N GLY A 492 6.56 -6.98 -52.34
CA GLY A 492 6.48 -5.62 -52.89
C GLY A 492 7.85 -5.05 -53.30
N ASN A 493 8.94 -5.50 -52.65
CA ASN A 493 10.30 -4.99 -52.83
C ASN A 493 11.26 -5.96 -53.55
N THR A 494 10.77 -7.02 -54.19
CA THR A 494 11.62 -8.04 -54.85
C THR A 494 11.32 -8.17 -56.35
N GLY A 495 12.36 -8.48 -57.14
CA GLY A 495 12.23 -8.72 -58.58
C GLY A 495 11.39 -9.98 -58.91
N THR A 496 10.82 -10.01 -60.11
CA THR A 496 9.84 -11.04 -60.57
C THR A 496 10.31 -12.49 -60.40
N VAL A 497 11.62 -12.78 -60.58
CA VAL A 497 12.18 -14.13 -60.45
C VAL A 497 12.26 -14.57 -58.98
N ALA A 498 12.69 -13.69 -58.08
CA ALA A 498 12.75 -13.97 -56.65
C ALA A 498 11.35 -14.29 -56.09
N ARG A 499 10.34 -13.59 -56.59
CA ARG A 499 8.93 -13.85 -56.29
C ARG A 499 8.48 -15.27 -56.64
N ILE A 500 8.82 -15.76 -57.83
CA ILE A 500 8.47 -17.12 -58.29
C ILE A 500 9.15 -18.19 -57.41
N ILE A 501 10.44 -18.01 -57.12
CA ILE A 501 11.21 -18.95 -56.28
C ILE A 501 10.64 -19.01 -54.85
N SER A 502 10.28 -17.85 -54.28
CA SER A 502 9.61 -17.80 -52.97
C SER A 502 8.26 -18.51 -52.95
N PHE A 503 7.45 -18.41 -54.03
CA PHE A 503 6.18 -19.15 -54.12
C PHE A 503 6.37 -20.66 -54.19
N LEU A 504 7.32 -21.12 -54.99
CA LEU A 504 7.65 -22.54 -55.08
C LEU A 504 8.18 -23.06 -53.74
N GLY A 505 9.08 -22.32 -53.07
CA GLY A 505 9.63 -22.71 -51.78
C GLY A 505 8.56 -22.82 -50.69
N VAL A 506 7.70 -21.81 -50.57
CA VAL A 506 6.57 -21.82 -49.63
C VAL A 506 5.57 -22.94 -49.95
N GLY A 507 5.23 -23.11 -51.23
CA GLY A 507 4.31 -24.14 -51.69
C GLY A 507 4.82 -25.56 -51.37
N VAL A 508 6.09 -25.83 -51.64
CA VAL A 508 6.74 -27.11 -51.29
C VAL A 508 6.76 -27.31 -49.78
N MET A 509 7.09 -26.26 -49.00
CA MET A 509 7.08 -26.34 -47.53
C MET A 509 5.68 -26.71 -47.02
N LEU A 510 4.63 -26.04 -47.48
CA LEU A 510 3.25 -26.35 -47.09
C LEU A 510 2.84 -27.79 -47.47
N LEU A 511 3.31 -28.29 -48.61
CA LEU A 511 3.02 -29.64 -49.10
C LEU A 511 3.72 -30.71 -48.25
N VAL A 512 4.99 -30.49 -47.91
CA VAL A 512 5.77 -31.35 -46.98
C VAL A 512 5.11 -31.40 -45.60
N VAL A 513 4.67 -30.25 -45.09
CA VAL A 513 4.03 -30.17 -43.78
C VAL A 513 2.65 -30.84 -43.78
N GLY A 514 1.85 -30.61 -44.82
CA GLY A 514 0.55 -31.25 -44.99
C GLY A 514 0.65 -32.78 -45.07
N TYR A 515 1.74 -33.30 -45.62
CA TYR A 515 2.00 -34.74 -45.71
C TYR A 515 2.50 -35.34 -44.38
N PHE A 516 3.49 -34.72 -43.71
CA PHE A 516 4.14 -35.29 -42.52
C PHE A 516 3.49 -34.89 -41.18
N SER A 517 2.63 -33.87 -41.16
CA SER A 517 2.00 -33.35 -39.95
C SER A 517 0.47 -33.30 -40.09
N PRO A 518 -0.21 -34.47 -40.23
CA PRO A 518 -1.67 -34.49 -40.34
C PRO A 518 -2.35 -33.95 -39.08
N VAL A 519 -3.57 -33.44 -39.27
CA VAL A 519 -4.41 -32.88 -38.20
C VAL A 519 -4.75 -33.99 -37.19
N PRO A 520 -4.52 -33.80 -35.89
CA PRO A 520 -4.95 -34.76 -34.88
C PRO A 520 -6.49 -34.96 -34.88
N PRO A 521 -6.98 -36.20 -34.70
CA PRO A 521 -8.42 -36.50 -34.65
C PRO A 521 -9.12 -35.82 -33.46
N LYS A 522 -10.45 -35.64 -33.54
CA LYS A 522 -11.23 -35.07 -32.43
C LYS A 522 -11.42 -36.11 -31.32
N GLN A 523 -11.35 -35.69 -30.06
CA GLN A 523 -11.47 -36.59 -28.89
C GLN A 523 -12.81 -37.35 -28.81
N SER A 524 -13.85 -36.89 -29.53
CA SER A 524 -15.14 -37.58 -29.67
C SER A 524 -15.09 -38.86 -30.51
N ASP A 525 -14.08 -39.02 -31.37
CA ASP A 525 -14.08 -40.05 -32.41
C ASP A 525 -13.39 -41.35 -31.95
N THR A 526 -12.93 -41.40 -30.69
CA THR A 526 -12.23 -42.55 -30.10
C THR A 526 -13.16 -43.62 -29.51
N VAL A 527 -14.48 -43.38 -29.46
CA VAL A 527 -15.47 -44.34 -28.92
C VAL A 527 -16.06 -45.25 -30.01
N THR A 528 -15.88 -44.93 -31.30
CA THR A 528 -16.43 -45.71 -32.42
C THR A 528 -15.41 -46.57 -33.17
N ALA A 529 -14.18 -46.67 -32.67
CA ALA A 529 -13.15 -47.54 -33.21
C ALA A 529 -12.55 -48.41 -32.09
N GLY A 530 -13.34 -49.37 -31.60
CA GLY A 530 -12.94 -50.44 -30.69
C GLY A 530 -13.53 -51.75 -31.18
#